data_AF-A0A2V7IT47-F1
#
_entry.id   AF-A0A2V7IT47-F1
#
_cell.length_a   1.000
_cell.length_b   1.000
_cell.length_c   1.000
_cell.angle_alpha   90.00
_cell.angle_beta   90.00
_cell.angle_gamma   90.00
#
_symmetry.space_group_name_H-M   'P 1'
#
loop_
_entity.id
_entity.type
_entity.pdbx_description
1 polymer ?
#
loop_
_entity_poly.entity_id
_entity_poly.type
_entity_poly.pdbx_seq_one_letter_code
_entity_poly.pdbx_strand_id
1 'polypeptide(L)'
;MCLCLVTMIAAMAAGRLAGQSVERLQVRADSLLREWRRASALADMVDSLKHGRAAGGTDTISVGALRIVATPSPARLREAAARAWPVIDSLYGSEAQQLAQRPYLIAPYDPDTTSPKPMLRGAIQVPWDKDVASLAMLLLTNVPIGRPDRALQNWLGGSVLPIIHPLQARAAVYVQLVTAPSQAARSCFLGVIGDCRNALALSESPDPLQQWYPSTGERRALVFRSFAEYFGYSDHGAHKSGLQQCGAGSDAACTELLRSLPPGALPRPLTYDARAALVQVALRLGGRAAYHRLVATPGEPIADRLAGAAGVSGDSLVSLWRSEILAARPAPVTLPPWGPWAALGWTAVFAVCALRSSRWRAS
;
A
#
# COMPACT_ATOMS: atom_id res chain seq x y z
N MET A 1 -20.11 -49.05 -69.20
CA MET A 1 -20.51 -47.74 -69.79
C MET A 1 -20.66 -46.64 -68.72
N CYS A 2 -19.74 -46.60 -67.73
CA CYS A 2 -19.82 -45.69 -66.57
C CYS A 2 -18.57 -44.79 -66.42
N LEU A 3 -17.64 -44.85 -67.38
CA LEU A 3 -16.40 -44.07 -67.37
C LEU A 3 -16.47 -42.73 -68.14
N CYS A 4 -17.51 -42.50 -68.96
CA CYS A 4 -17.61 -41.26 -69.74
C CYS A 4 -18.32 -40.10 -69.01
N LEU A 5 -19.02 -40.37 -67.90
CA LEU A 5 -19.76 -39.32 -67.18
C LEU A 5 -18.88 -38.57 -66.16
N VAL A 6 -17.83 -39.21 -65.63
CA VAL A 6 -16.96 -38.62 -64.60
C VAL A 6 -15.97 -37.61 -65.21
N THR A 7 -15.57 -37.79 -66.46
CA THR A 7 -14.66 -36.86 -67.16
C THR A 7 -15.34 -35.54 -67.58
N MET A 8 -16.65 -35.52 -67.84
CA MET A 8 -17.35 -34.26 -68.17
C MET A 8 -17.58 -33.35 -66.95
N ILE A 9 -17.79 -33.92 -65.76
CA ILE A 9 -18.06 -33.10 -64.56
C ILE A 9 -16.76 -32.46 -64.03
N ALA A 10 -15.61 -33.13 -64.15
CA ALA A 10 -14.31 -32.56 -63.77
C ALA A 10 -13.89 -31.39 -64.68
N ALA A 11 -14.22 -31.43 -65.98
CA ALA A 11 -13.90 -30.36 -66.92
C ALA A 11 -14.73 -29.08 -66.68
N MET A 12 -15.97 -29.20 -66.19
CA MET A 12 -16.81 -28.02 -65.89
C MET A 12 -16.52 -27.37 -64.53
N ALA A 13 -15.93 -28.11 -63.56
CA ALA A 13 -15.50 -27.53 -62.29
C ALA A 13 -14.16 -26.79 -62.39
N ALA A 14 -13.23 -27.26 -63.24
CA ALA A 14 -11.94 -26.58 -63.47
C ALA A 14 -12.12 -25.21 -64.16
N GLY A 15 -13.12 -25.06 -65.02
CA GLY A 15 -13.40 -23.81 -65.74
C GLY A 15 -13.94 -22.66 -64.87
N ARG A 16 -14.45 -22.94 -63.66
CA ARG A 16 -14.94 -21.90 -62.74
C ARG A 16 -13.98 -21.51 -61.62
N LEU A 17 -12.95 -22.31 -61.35
CA LEU A 17 -11.87 -21.97 -60.42
C LEU A 17 -10.68 -21.24 -61.08
N ALA A 18 -10.57 -21.26 -62.42
CA ALA A 18 -9.58 -20.50 -63.17
C ALA A 18 -9.96 -19.02 -63.44
N GLY A 19 -11.05 -18.53 -62.84
CA GLY A 19 -11.65 -17.22 -63.15
C GLY A 19 -11.41 -16.10 -62.12
N GLN A 20 -10.83 -16.40 -60.95
CA GLN A 20 -10.16 -15.37 -60.16
C GLN A 20 -8.70 -15.41 -60.57
N SER A 21 -8.35 -14.63 -61.60
CA SER A 21 -6.94 -14.48 -61.98
C SER A 21 -6.15 -14.10 -60.72
N VAL A 22 -5.03 -14.78 -60.50
CA VAL A 22 -4.09 -14.47 -59.41
C VAL A 22 -3.80 -12.96 -59.37
N GLU A 23 -3.75 -12.34 -60.55
CA GLU A 23 -3.64 -10.91 -60.77
C GLU A 23 -4.77 -10.10 -60.10
N ARG A 24 -6.03 -10.53 -60.17
CA ARG A 24 -7.16 -9.84 -59.52
C ARG A 24 -7.11 -9.94 -58.00
N LEU A 25 -6.59 -11.05 -57.45
CA LEU A 25 -6.35 -11.20 -56.01
C LEU A 25 -5.15 -10.35 -55.54
N GLN A 26 -4.06 -10.30 -56.33
CA GLN A 26 -2.91 -9.45 -56.08
C GLN A 26 -3.30 -7.97 -56.07
N VAL A 27 -4.07 -7.52 -57.06
CA VAL A 27 -4.59 -6.14 -57.11
C VAL A 27 -5.43 -5.79 -55.88
N ARG A 28 -6.23 -6.74 -55.38
CA ARG A 28 -7.06 -6.54 -54.18
C ARG A 28 -6.22 -6.53 -52.90
N ALA A 29 -5.21 -7.39 -52.79
CA ALA A 29 -4.25 -7.38 -51.70
C ALA A 29 -3.43 -6.07 -51.68
N ASP A 30 -2.97 -5.60 -52.84
CA ASP A 30 -2.24 -4.33 -52.98
C ASP A 30 -3.12 -3.12 -52.67
N SER A 31 -4.42 -3.20 -52.97
CA SER A 31 -5.40 -2.19 -52.57
C SER A 31 -5.55 -2.14 -51.05
N LEU A 32 -5.73 -3.30 -50.40
CA LEU A 32 -5.85 -3.40 -48.94
C LEU A 32 -4.56 -2.98 -48.23
N LEU A 33 -3.40 -3.32 -48.76
CA LEU A 33 -2.11 -2.90 -48.21
C LEU A 33 -1.94 -1.39 -48.29
N ARG A 34 -2.40 -0.76 -49.39
CA ARG A 34 -2.41 0.70 -49.54
C ARG A 34 -3.37 1.38 -48.59
N GLU A 35 -4.57 0.83 -48.40
CA GLU A 35 -5.53 1.34 -47.41
C GLU A 35 -5.02 1.19 -45.97
N TRP A 36 -4.44 0.04 -45.64
CA TRP A 36 -3.83 -0.19 -44.34
C TRP A 36 -2.68 0.78 -44.07
N ARG A 37 -1.76 0.97 -45.03
CA ARG A 37 -0.67 1.96 -44.90
C ARG A 37 -1.19 3.39 -44.74
N ARG A 38 -2.27 3.76 -45.43
CA ARG A 38 -2.92 5.08 -45.25
C ARG A 38 -3.56 5.21 -43.87
N ALA A 39 -4.22 4.17 -43.39
CA ALA A 39 -4.82 4.15 -42.05
C ALA A 39 -3.74 4.23 -40.96
N SER A 40 -2.65 3.48 -41.09
CA SER A 40 -1.50 3.54 -40.18
C SER A 40 -0.83 4.92 -40.21
N ALA A 41 -0.59 5.49 -41.39
CA ALA A 41 -0.01 6.84 -41.50
C ALA A 41 -0.92 7.93 -40.89
N LEU A 42 -2.24 7.79 -41.01
CA LEU A 42 -3.20 8.67 -40.34
C LEU A 42 -3.19 8.49 -38.82
N ALA A 43 -3.10 7.24 -38.33
CA ALA A 43 -2.97 6.94 -36.91
C ALA A 43 -1.67 7.53 -36.33
N ASP A 44 -0.54 7.33 -37.01
CA ASP A 44 0.78 7.87 -36.64
C ASP A 44 0.79 9.41 -36.64
N MET A 45 0.10 10.05 -37.59
CA MET A 45 -0.06 11.50 -37.65
C MET A 45 -0.92 12.04 -36.50
N VAL A 46 -2.05 11.38 -36.22
CA VAL A 46 -2.92 11.72 -35.09
C VAL A 46 -2.17 11.55 -33.77
N ASP A 47 -1.40 10.47 -33.62
CA ASP A 47 -0.58 10.24 -32.44
C ASP A 47 0.55 11.27 -32.36
N SER A 48 1.22 11.62 -33.45
CA SER A 48 2.21 12.71 -33.47
C SER A 48 1.61 14.06 -33.06
N LEU A 49 0.37 14.37 -33.47
CA LEU A 49 -0.34 15.58 -33.05
C LEU A 49 -0.78 15.54 -31.57
N LYS A 50 -1.16 14.36 -31.05
CA LYS A 50 -1.39 14.17 -29.61
C LYS A 50 -0.10 14.35 -28.82
N HIS A 51 1.04 13.83 -29.30
CA HIS A 51 2.35 14.02 -28.69
C HIS A 51 2.76 15.50 -28.73
N GLY A 52 2.53 16.20 -29.84
CA GLY A 52 2.78 17.65 -29.97
C GLY A 52 1.93 18.50 -29.03
N ARG A 53 0.66 18.14 -28.79
CA ARG A 53 -0.20 18.80 -27.79
C ARG A 53 0.18 18.45 -26.35
N ALA A 54 0.54 17.20 -26.07
CA ALA A 54 0.97 16.74 -24.76
C ALA A 54 2.33 17.32 -24.33
N ALA A 55 3.18 17.70 -25.30
CA ALA A 55 4.49 18.29 -25.05
C ALA A 55 4.47 19.82 -24.81
N GLY A 56 3.37 20.52 -25.16
CA GLY A 56 3.35 22.00 -25.22
C GLY A 56 2.47 22.74 -24.21
N GLY A 57 1.49 22.07 -23.60
CA GLY A 57 0.59 22.70 -22.63
C GLY A 57 0.62 21.96 -21.29
N THR A 58 0.70 22.69 -20.19
CA THR A 58 0.37 22.16 -18.86
C THR A 58 -0.99 22.69 -18.45
N ASP A 59 -1.89 21.79 -18.05
CA ASP A 59 -3.18 22.11 -17.48
C ASP A 59 -3.04 22.21 -15.96
N THR A 60 -3.56 23.31 -15.39
CA THR A 60 -3.63 23.49 -13.94
C THR A 60 -5.05 23.27 -13.45
N ILE A 61 -5.25 22.21 -12.66
CA ILE A 61 -6.52 21.90 -12.00
C ILE A 61 -6.48 22.46 -10.58
N SER A 62 -7.58 23.08 -10.16
CA SER A 62 -7.69 23.73 -8.86
C SER A 62 -8.97 23.32 -8.15
N VAL A 63 -8.85 22.85 -6.91
CA VAL A 63 -9.96 22.48 -6.03
C VAL A 63 -9.64 22.94 -4.61
N GLY A 64 -10.34 23.95 -4.10
CA GLY A 64 -9.95 24.60 -2.84
C GLY A 64 -8.54 25.18 -2.95
N ALA A 65 -7.67 24.86 -1.98
CA ALA A 65 -6.26 25.23 -2.05
C ALA A 65 -5.42 24.22 -2.85
N LEU A 66 -5.93 23.03 -3.16
CA LEU A 66 -5.18 22.02 -3.90
C LEU A 66 -5.01 22.42 -5.37
N ARG A 67 -3.75 22.40 -5.82
CA ARG A 67 -3.36 22.65 -7.21
C ARG A 67 -2.71 21.39 -7.79
N ILE A 68 -3.07 21.04 -9.01
CA ILE A 68 -2.45 19.95 -9.78
C ILE A 68 -2.01 20.53 -11.11
N VAL A 69 -0.73 20.39 -11.44
CA VAL A 69 -0.17 20.68 -12.75
C VAL A 69 0.02 19.34 -13.45
N ALA A 70 -0.66 19.17 -14.59
CA ALA A 70 -0.59 17.95 -15.38
C ALA A 70 -0.52 18.24 -16.87
N THR A 71 0.00 17.30 -17.65
CA THR A 71 -0.15 17.35 -19.12
C THR A 71 -1.60 17.04 -19.52
N PRO A 72 -2.11 17.61 -20.63
CA PRO A 72 -3.44 17.32 -21.15
C PRO A 72 -3.66 15.82 -21.29
N SER A 73 -4.71 15.30 -20.65
CA SER A 73 -5.03 13.88 -20.65
C SER A 73 -6.52 13.63 -20.35
N PRO A 74 -7.07 12.46 -20.71
CA PRO A 74 -8.43 12.06 -20.32
C PRO A 74 -8.56 11.67 -18.84
N ALA A 75 -7.47 11.73 -18.06
CA ALA A 75 -7.49 11.35 -16.65
C ALA A 75 -8.47 12.24 -15.86
N ARG A 76 -9.32 11.62 -15.04
CA ARG A 76 -10.36 12.30 -14.24
C ARG A 76 -9.81 12.96 -12.98
N LEU A 77 -8.72 13.72 -13.11
CA LEU A 77 -7.97 14.34 -12.01
C LEU A 77 -8.80 15.38 -11.23
N ARG A 78 -9.70 16.11 -11.89
CA ARG A 78 -10.58 17.09 -11.22
C ARG A 78 -11.59 16.41 -10.29
N GLU A 79 -12.20 15.32 -10.74
CA GLU A 79 -13.13 14.53 -9.91
C GLU A 79 -12.40 13.89 -8.73
N ALA A 80 -11.20 13.35 -8.97
CA ALA A 80 -10.36 12.79 -7.92
C ALA A 80 -9.95 13.84 -6.89
N ALA A 81 -9.55 15.04 -7.33
CA ALA A 81 -9.24 16.17 -6.48
C ALA A 81 -10.44 16.62 -5.64
N ALA A 82 -11.64 16.67 -6.22
CA ALA A 82 -12.87 16.98 -5.50
C ALA A 82 -13.19 15.97 -4.38
N ARG A 83 -12.85 14.69 -4.58
CA ARG A 83 -13.00 13.66 -3.51
C ARG A 83 -11.91 13.74 -2.45
N ALA A 84 -10.67 14.03 -2.85
CA ALA A 84 -9.53 14.08 -1.93
C ALA A 84 -9.52 15.35 -1.07
N TRP A 85 -9.94 16.50 -1.62
CA TRP A 85 -9.80 17.80 -0.96
C TRP A 85 -10.43 17.87 0.44
N PRO A 86 -11.69 17.42 0.67
CA PRO A 86 -12.29 17.48 2.01
C PRO A 86 -11.51 16.67 3.06
N VAL A 87 -10.93 15.54 2.65
CA VAL A 87 -10.14 14.68 3.54
C VAL A 87 -8.79 15.33 3.89
N ILE A 88 -8.14 15.95 2.90
CA ILE A 88 -6.90 16.71 3.07
C ILE A 88 -7.13 17.92 3.97
N ASP A 89 -8.17 18.72 3.67
CA ASP A 89 -8.54 19.91 4.45
C ASP A 89 -8.92 19.54 5.89
N SER A 90 -9.64 18.45 6.10
CA SER A 90 -9.99 17.97 7.44
C SER A 90 -8.78 17.54 8.27
N LEU A 91 -7.73 16.99 7.64
CA LEU A 91 -6.55 16.50 8.35
C LEU A 91 -5.54 17.62 8.65
N TYR A 92 -5.20 18.40 7.62
CA TYR A 92 -4.16 19.44 7.73
C TYR A 92 -4.73 20.80 8.11
N GLY A 93 -6.05 20.99 8.05
CA GLY A 93 -6.72 22.19 8.56
C GLY A 93 -6.18 23.48 7.92
N SER A 94 -5.64 24.39 8.73
CA SER A 94 -5.05 25.65 8.25
C SER A 94 -3.88 25.43 7.30
N GLU A 95 -3.06 24.40 7.53
CA GLU A 95 -1.86 24.12 6.74
C GLU A 95 -2.20 23.68 5.32
N ALA A 96 -3.40 23.16 5.08
CA ALA A 96 -3.86 22.78 3.75
C ALA A 96 -3.79 23.96 2.75
N GLN A 97 -3.83 25.21 3.23
CA GLN A 97 -3.67 26.39 2.39
C GLN A 97 -2.30 26.48 1.69
N GLN A 98 -1.25 25.86 2.26
CA GLN A 98 0.07 25.82 1.63
C GLN A 98 0.08 25.04 0.31
N LEU A 99 -0.92 24.18 0.07
CA LEU A 99 -1.06 23.43 -1.17
C LEU A 99 -1.37 24.34 -2.37
N ALA A 100 -1.78 25.58 -2.14
CA ALA A 100 -1.92 26.58 -3.20
C ALA A 100 -0.58 26.94 -3.85
N GLN A 101 0.51 26.85 -3.07
CA GLN A 101 1.88 27.17 -3.51
C GLN A 101 2.72 25.92 -3.77
N ARG A 102 2.17 24.73 -3.48
CA ARG A 102 2.85 23.43 -3.64
C ARG A 102 1.99 22.50 -4.48
N PRO A 103 1.97 22.68 -5.81
CA PRO A 103 1.14 21.88 -6.68
C PRO A 103 1.61 20.42 -6.72
N TYR A 104 0.66 19.50 -6.90
CA TYR A 104 1.00 18.18 -7.41
C TYR A 104 1.51 18.30 -8.83
N LEU A 105 2.61 17.62 -9.13
CA LEU A 105 3.07 17.41 -10.49
C LEU A 105 2.64 16.01 -10.90
N ILE A 106 1.72 15.89 -11.84
CA ILE A 106 1.21 14.60 -12.32
C ILE A 106 1.49 14.50 -13.82
N ALA A 107 2.05 13.38 -14.25
CA ALA A 107 2.28 13.08 -15.66
C ALA A 107 1.42 11.87 -16.04
N PRO A 108 0.18 12.10 -16.52
CA PRO A 108 -0.64 11.03 -17.04
C PRO A 108 0.01 10.39 -18.26
N TYR A 109 -0.09 9.07 -18.39
CA TYR A 109 0.40 8.34 -19.56
C TYR A 109 -0.63 7.31 -20.04
N ASP A 110 -0.54 6.98 -21.32
CA ASP A 110 -1.33 5.91 -21.93
C ASP A 110 -0.70 4.54 -21.59
N PRO A 111 -1.38 3.68 -20.81
CA PRO A 111 -0.84 2.37 -20.44
C PRO A 111 -0.68 1.43 -21.63
N ASP A 112 -1.40 1.66 -22.73
CA ASP A 112 -1.42 0.78 -23.90
C ASP A 112 -0.31 1.14 -24.92
N THR A 113 0.39 2.25 -24.70
CA THR A 113 1.48 2.69 -25.59
C THR A 113 2.83 2.18 -25.12
N THR A 114 3.68 1.78 -26.09
CA THR A 114 5.10 1.51 -25.86
C THR A 114 5.95 2.79 -25.94
N SER A 115 5.31 3.94 -26.16
CA SER A 115 5.96 5.23 -26.27
C SER A 115 6.71 5.61 -24.98
N PRO A 116 7.80 6.39 -25.10
CA PRO A 116 8.51 6.91 -23.94
C PRO A 116 7.55 7.69 -23.04
N LYS A 117 7.48 7.31 -21.76
CA LYS A 117 6.62 7.97 -20.78
C LYS A 117 7.05 9.44 -20.65
N PRO A 118 6.12 10.41 -20.68
CA PRO A 118 6.45 11.81 -20.53
C PRO A 118 7.19 12.02 -19.19
N MET A 119 8.43 12.50 -19.27
CA MET A 119 9.25 12.77 -18.10
C MET A 119 9.09 14.23 -17.69
N LEU A 120 8.11 14.49 -16.83
CA LEU A 120 8.10 15.71 -16.03
C LEU A 120 8.90 15.45 -14.75
N ARG A 121 10.01 16.18 -14.56
CA ARG A 121 10.94 15.93 -13.44
C ARG A 121 10.21 16.11 -12.10
N GLY A 122 10.21 15.08 -11.26
CA GLY A 122 9.51 15.08 -9.97
C GLY A 122 8.01 14.84 -10.05
N ALA A 123 7.46 14.57 -11.24
CA ALA A 123 6.05 14.26 -11.41
C ALA A 123 5.73 12.80 -11.11
N ILE A 124 4.54 12.58 -10.57
CA ILE A 124 3.98 11.26 -10.35
C ILE A 124 3.43 10.76 -11.69
N GLN A 125 3.98 9.65 -12.20
CA GLN A 125 3.48 9.03 -13.42
C GLN A 125 2.23 8.21 -13.12
N VAL A 126 1.15 8.46 -13.87
CA VAL A 126 -0.15 7.83 -13.60
C VAL A 126 -0.79 7.35 -14.90
N PRO A 127 -1.23 6.08 -14.99
CA PRO A 127 -2.05 5.64 -16.12
C PRO A 127 -3.33 6.48 -16.21
N TRP A 128 -3.66 7.00 -17.39
CA TRP A 128 -4.78 7.91 -17.58
C TRP A 128 -6.17 7.25 -17.43
N ASP A 129 -6.21 5.93 -17.44
CA ASP A 129 -7.39 5.06 -17.40
C ASP A 129 -7.75 4.66 -15.96
N LYS A 130 -6.93 5.06 -14.97
CA LYS A 130 -7.24 4.84 -13.56
C LYS A 130 -8.58 5.43 -13.18
N ASP A 131 -9.32 4.66 -12.39
CA ASP A 131 -10.59 5.11 -11.83
C ASP A 131 -10.39 6.27 -10.84
N VAL A 132 -11.47 7.02 -10.61
CA VAL A 132 -11.48 8.21 -9.76
C VAL A 132 -11.08 7.91 -8.32
N ALA A 133 -11.44 6.73 -7.79
CA ALA A 133 -11.09 6.36 -6.41
C ALA A 133 -9.59 6.07 -6.29
N SER A 134 -9.01 5.33 -7.24
CA SER A 134 -7.56 5.10 -7.31
C SER A 134 -6.76 6.40 -7.45
N LEU A 135 -7.24 7.34 -8.28
CA LEU A 135 -6.63 8.66 -8.41
C LEU A 135 -6.76 9.50 -7.12
N ALA A 136 -7.91 9.48 -6.45
CA ALA A 136 -8.09 10.17 -5.18
C ALA A 136 -7.16 9.59 -4.09
N MET A 137 -7.03 8.27 -4.04
CA MET A 137 -6.08 7.58 -3.16
C MET A 137 -4.63 7.99 -3.42
N LEU A 138 -4.24 8.11 -4.69
CA LEU A 138 -2.92 8.61 -5.07
C LEU A 138 -2.67 10.02 -4.53
N LEU A 139 -3.65 10.92 -4.63
CA LEU A 139 -3.54 12.27 -4.04
C LEU A 139 -3.39 12.19 -2.51
N LEU A 140 -4.24 11.42 -1.84
CA LEU A 140 -4.25 11.31 -0.37
C LEU A 140 -2.96 10.69 0.20
N THR A 141 -2.25 9.89 -0.59
CA THR A 141 -0.99 9.24 -0.18
C THR A 141 0.26 10.05 -0.51
N ASN A 142 0.14 11.11 -1.33
CA ASN A 142 1.28 11.90 -1.82
C ASN A 142 1.11 13.40 -1.57
N VAL A 143 0.46 13.79 -0.47
CA VAL A 143 0.14 15.19 -0.19
C VAL A 143 1.41 16.05 -0.04
N PRO A 144 1.60 17.12 -0.84
CA PRO A 144 2.80 17.95 -0.81
C PRO A 144 2.75 19.01 0.31
N ILE A 145 2.33 18.63 1.52
CA ILE A 145 2.13 19.52 2.67
C ILE A 145 3.44 19.95 3.35
N GLY A 146 4.59 19.52 2.83
CA GLY A 146 5.89 19.66 3.48
C GLY A 146 6.15 18.54 4.48
N ARG A 147 7.42 18.18 4.62
CA ARG A 147 7.82 17.09 5.49
C ARG A 147 7.89 17.59 6.93
N PRO A 148 7.28 16.88 7.91
CA PRO A 148 7.52 17.18 9.31
C PRO A 148 8.99 16.93 9.66
N ASP A 149 9.45 17.37 10.84
CA ASP A 149 10.81 17.12 11.28
C ASP A 149 11.14 15.61 11.37
N ARG A 150 12.44 15.29 11.37
CA ARG A 150 12.91 13.89 11.39
C ARG A 150 12.45 13.13 12.64
N ALA A 151 12.31 13.78 13.78
CA ALA A 151 11.90 13.11 15.01
C ALA A 151 10.46 12.63 14.90
N LEU A 152 9.54 13.46 14.40
CA LEU A 152 8.16 13.05 14.16
C LEU A 152 8.06 11.94 13.10
N GLN A 153 8.83 12.04 12.01
CA GLN A 153 8.84 10.99 10.97
C GLN A 153 9.36 9.65 11.51
N ASN A 154 10.47 9.66 12.24
CA ASN A 154 11.06 8.45 12.81
C ASN A 154 10.14 7.86 13.89
N TRP A 155 9.53 8.72 14.72
CA TRP A 155 8.56 8.26 15.70
C TRP A 155 7.30 7.71 15.05
N LEU A 156 6.78 8.29 13.96
CA LEU A 156 5.58 7.77 13.31
C LEU A 156 5.88 6.51 12.49
N GLY A 157 7.07 6.42 11.90
CA GLY A 157 7.43 5.42 10.90
C GLY A 157 6.97 5.79 9.49
N GLY A 158 6.72 7.07 9.23
CA GLY A 158 6.18 7.55 7.95
C GLY A 158 5.71 9.02 8.01
N SER A 159 4.97 9.44 6.99
CA SER A 159 4.32 10.76 6.95
C SER A 159 2.96 10.73 7.67
N VAL A 160 2.51 11.89 8.13
CA VAL A 160 1.14 12.07 8.63
C VAL A 160 0.21 12.05 7.43
N LEU A 161 -0.56 10.98 7.28
CA LEU A 161 -1.47 10.76 6.15
C LEU A 161 -2.91 10.57 6.63
N PRO A 162 -3.91 10.83 5.78
CA PRO A 162 -5.29 10.50 6.10
C PRO A 162 -5.50 8.98 6.16
N ILE A 163 -6.14 8.51 7.23
CA ILE A 163 -6.68 7.16 7.34
C ILE A 163 -8.00 7.11 6.58
N ILE A 164 -7.97 6.44 5.43
CA ILE A 164 -9.09 6.34 4.48
C ILE A 164 -10.22 5.46 5.03
N HIS A 165 -9.83 4.44 5.79
CA HIS A 165 -10.70 3.40 6.30
C HIS A 165 -10.59 3.35 7.83
N PRO A 166 -11.15 4.35 8.54
CA PRO A 166 -10.88 4.56 9.97
C PRO A 166 -11.34 3.37 10.83
N LEU A 167 -12.45 2.72 10.50
CA LEU A 167 -12.91 1.55 11.23
C LEU A 167 -11.98 0.34 11.02
N GLN A 168 -11.62 0.03 9.77
CA GLN A 168 -10.68 -1.07 9.49
C GLN A 168 -9.30 -0.81 10.11
N ALA A 169 -8.79 0.42 10.04
CA ALA A 169 -7.51 0.79 10.63
C ALA A 169 -7.51 0.62 12.15
N ARG A 170 -8.56 1.10 12.84
CA ARG A 170 -8.69 0.91 14.29
C ARG A 170 -8.84 -0.57 14.66
N ALA A 171 -9.60 -1.34 13.87
CA ALA A 171 -9.74 -2.78 14.06
C ALA A 171 -8.40 -3.53 13.89
N ALA A 172 -7.55 -3.11 12.95
CA ALA A 172 -6.21 -3.66 12.79
C ALA A 172 -5.32 -3.34 14.00
N VAL A 173 -5.40 -2.12 14.54
CA VAL A 173 -4.68 -1.72 15.76
C VAL A 173 -5.19 -2.50 16.99
N TYR A 174 -6.49 -2.80 17.06
CA TYR A 174 -7.05 -3.68 18.09
C TYR A 174 -6.39 -5.06 18.05
N VAL A 175 -6.28 -5.66 16.86
CA VAL A 175 -5.60 -6.95 16.69
C VAL A 175 -4.14 -6.85 17.15
N GLN A 176 -3.42 -5.80 16.77
CA GLN A 176 -2.04 -5.58 17.24
C GLN A 176 -1.95 -5.54 18.77
N LEU A 177 -2.83 -4.81 19.46
CA LEU A 177 -2.81 -4.72 20.92
C LEU A 177 -2.97 -6.08 21.61
N VAL A 178 -3.80 -6.98 21.06
CA VAL A 178 -4.06 -8.29 21.67
C VAL A 178 -3.06 -9.36 21.24
N THR A 179 -2.36 -9.17 20.12
CA THR A 179 -1.37 -10.15 19.61
C THR A 179 0.08 -9.74 19.77
N ALA A 180 0.37 -8.48 20.12
CA ALA A 180 1.73 -7.98 20.24
C ALA A 180 2.52 -8.75 21.32
N PRO A 181 3.78 -9.14 21.05
CA PRO A 181 4.62 -9.88 21.98
C PRO A 181 5.24 -8.99 23.07
N SER A 182 4.65 -7.81 23.35
CA SER A 182 5.18 -6.81 24.28
C SER A 182 4.27 -6.66 25.49
N GLN A 183 4.86 -6.64 26.69
CA GLN A 183 4.14 -6.47 27.95
C GLN A 183 3.49 -5.10 27.99
N ALA A 184 4.16 -4.06 27.48
CA ALA A 184 3.59 -2.72 27.39
C ALA A 184 2.29 -2.71 26.56
N ALA A 185 2.26 -3.41 25.42
CA ALA A 185 1.05 -3.52 24.60
C ALA A 185 -0.08 -4.29 25.32
N ARG A 186 0.26 -5.38 26.01
CA ARG A 186 -0.71 -6.18 26.78
C ARG A 186 -1.28 -5.39 27.97
N SER A 187 -0.44 -4.75 28.76
CA SER A 187 -0.87 -3.88 29.86
C SER A 187 -1.69 -2.68 29.37
N CYS A 188 -1.32 -2.10 28.23
CA CYS A 188 -2.12 -1.06 27.58
C CYS A 188 -3.52 -1.58 27.24
N PHE A 189 -3.64 -2.75 26.62
CA PHE A 189 -4.94 -3.38 26.37
C PHE A 189 -5.74 -3.57 27.67
N LEU A 190 -5.09 -3.95 28.76
CA LEU A 190 -5.72 -4.12 30.09
C LEU A 190 -6.10 -2.79 30.78
N GLY A 191 -5.63 -1.65 30.28
CA GLY A 191 -6.05 -0.32 30.77
C GLY A 191 -4.99 0.48 31.52
N VAL A 192 -3.75 0.00 31.58
CA VAL A 192 -2.65 0.76 32.19
C VAL A 192 -2.15 1.83 31.22
N ILE A 193 -2.56 3.09 31.44
CA ILE A 193 -2.30 4.20 30.51
C ILE A 193 -0.80 4.50 30.34
N GLY A 194 -0.01 4.39 31.41
CA GLY A 194 1.45 4.54 31.33
C GLY A 194 2.07 3.53 30.36
N ASP A 195 1.58 2.30 30.35
CA ASP A 195 2.05 1.26 29.43
C ASP A 195 1.54 1.47 27.99
N CYS A 196 0.40 2.14 27.81
CA CYS A 196 0.01 2.63 26.48
C CYS A 196 1.00 3.65 25.93
N ARG A 197 1.50 4.57 26.77
CA ARG A 197 2.54 5.52 26.36
C ARG A 197 3.82 4.80 25.95
N ASN A 198 4.23 3.78 26.71
CA ASN A 198 5.39 2.94 26.39
C ASN A 198 5.17 2.16 25.08
N ALA A 199 4.00 1.54 24.89
CA ALA A 199 3.67 0.77 23.69
C ALA A 199 3.62 1.64 22.42
N LEU A 200 3.17 2.89 22.55
CA LEU A 200 3.17 3.91 21.49
C LEU A 200 4.54 4.59 21.31
N ALA A 201 5.55 4.21 22.10
CA ALA A 201 6.88 4.81 22.13
C ALA A 201 6.83 6.34 22.33
N LEU A 202 5.95 6.81 23.23
CA LEU A 202 5.80 8.22 23.60
C LEU A 202 6.71 8.63 24.77
N SER A 203 7.17 7.66 25.54
CA SER A 203 8.09 7.86 26.66
C SER A 203 9.54 7.75 26.17
N GLU A 204 10.39 8.69 26.55
CA GLU A 204 11.83 8.58 26.31
C GLU A 204 12.42 7.57 27.31
N SER A 205 13.20 6.60 26.83
CA SER A 205 13.92 5.64 27.67
C SER A 205 15.32 5.42 27.12
N PRO A 206 16.35 5.40 27.99
CA PRO A 206 17.71 5.05 27.59
C PRO A 206 17.84 3.56 27.24
N ASP A 207 16.91 2.70 27.69
CA ASP A 207 16.85 1.28 27.36
C ASP A 207 15.44 0.90 26.85
N PRO A 208 15.16 1.06 25.54
CA PRO A 208 13.89 0.67 24.95
C PRO A 208 13.63 -0.84 25.04
N LEU A 209 14.68 -1.66 25.09
CA LEU A 209 14.53 -3.11 25.19
C LEU A 209 13.90 -3.51 26.52
N GLN A 210 14.39 -2.96 27.63
CA GLN A 210 13.80 -3.21 28.96
C GLN A 210 12.42 -2.58 29.11
N GLN A 211 12.19 -1.42 28.49
CA GLN A 211 10.89 -0.76 28.56
C GLN A 211 9.80 -1.51 27.76
N TRP A 212 10.12 -2.00 26.57
CA TRP A 212 9.15 -2.62 25.67
C TRP A 212 9.01 -4.13 25.87
N TYR A 213 10.10 -4.79 26.28
CA TYR A 213 10.17 -6.25 26.45
C TYR A 213 10.86 -6.59 27.79
N PRO A 214 10.23 -6.24 28.92
CA PRO A 214 10.84 -6.41 30.25
C PRO A 214 11.02 -7.89 30.63
N SER A 215 10.23 -8.80 30.09
CA SER A 215 10.33 -10.22 30.46
C SER A 215 11.31 -11.00 29.59
N THR A 216 12.01 -11.95 30.22
CA THR A 216 12.92 -12.89 29.54
C THR A 216 12.23 -13.68 28.43
N GLY A 217 10.99 -14.11 28.67
CA GLY A 217 10.20 -14.86 27.69
C GLY A 217 9.92 -14.06 26.42
N GLU A 218 9.70 -12.75 26.54
CA GLU A 218 9.48 -11.87 25.40
C GLU A 218 10.76 -11.63 24.61
N ARG A 219 11.88 -11.35 25.28
CA ARG A 219 13.19 -11.19 24.62
C ARG A 219 13.57 -12.43 23.83
N ARG A 220 13.42 -13.61 24.45
CA ARG A 220 13.63 -14.88 23.77
C ARG A 220 12.69 -15.07 22.58
N ALA A 221 11.39 -14.81 22.76
CA ALA A 221 10.43 -14.91 21.67
C ALA A 221 10.77 -13.95 20.52
N LEU A 222 11.28 -12.75 20.84
CA LEU A 222 11.69 -11.77 19.84
C LEU A 222 12.86 -12.26 19.00
N VAL A 223 13.91 -12.77 19.65
CA VAL A 223 15.07 -13.38 18.99
C VAL A 223 14.62 -14.48 18.03
N PHE A 224 13.79 -15.42 18.49
CA PHE A 224 13.45 -16.60 17.67
C PHE A 224 12.32 -16.38 16.66
N ARG A 225 11.37 -15.47 16.91
CA ARG A 225 10.25 -15.23 15.97
C ARG A 225 10.54 -14.13 14.97
N SER A 226 11.38 -13.15 15.34
CA SER A 226 11.60 -11.94 14.51
C SER A 226 13.01 -11.86 13.95
N PHE A 227 14.01 -12.49 14.60
CA PHE A 227 15.42 -12.31 14.23
C PHE A 227 16.21 -13.61 14.06
N ALA A 228 15.56 -14.77 14.04
CA ALA A 228 16.25 -16.06 13.91
C ALA A 228 17.05 -16.14 12.61
N GLU A 229 16.49 -15.63 11.51
CA GLU A 229 17.18 -15.58 10.21
C GLU A 229 18.34 -14.59 10.24
N TYR A 230 18.14 -13.42 10.86
CA TYR A 230 19.16 -12.38 10.96
C TYR A 230 20.43 -12.89 11.68
N PHE A 231 20.27 -13.48 12.87
CA PHE A 231 21.38 -14.04 13.66
C PHE A 231 21.85 -15.42 13.19
N GLY A 232 21.06 -16.11 12.36
CA GLY A 232 21.38 -17.44 11.85
C GLY A 232 22.15 -17.42 10.54
N TYR A 233 21.86 -16.46 9.66
CA TYR A 233 22.38 -16.41 8.30
C TYR A 233 22.94 -15.05 7.92
N SER A 234 22.21 -13.97 8.20
CA SER A 234 22.53 -12.63 7.67
C SER A 234 23.77 -11.99 8.28
N ASP A 235 24.17 -12.39 9.49
CA ASP A 235 25.35 -11.88 10.19
C ASP A 235 26.62 -12.74 9.97
N HIS A 236 26.61 -13.62 8.96
CA HIS A 236 27.67 -14.59 8.67
C HIS A 236 28.02 -15.52 9.85
N GLY A 237 27.08 -15.74 10.77
CA GLY A 237 27.25 -16.61 11.93
C GLY A 237 28.02 -15.98 13.09
N ALA A 238 28.25 -14.67 13.06
CA ALA A 238 28.95 -13.94 14.12
C ALA A 238 28.32 -14.15 15.50
N HIS A 239 26.98 -14.24 15.56
CA HIS A 239 26.23 -14.40 16.81
C HIS A 239 25.64 -15.80 17.03
N LYS A 240 26.11 -16.81 16.30
CA LYS A 240 25.57 -18.18 16.37
C LYS A 240 25.65 -18.78 17.78
N SER A 241 26.73 -18.54 18.50
CA SER A 241 26.91 -18.99 19.89
C SER A 241 25.91 -18.31 20.84
N GLY A 242 25.72 -17.00 20.71
CA GLY A 242 24.72 -16.24 21.46
C GLY A 242 23.30 -16.74 21.18
N LEU A 243 22.97 -17.04 19.93
CA LEU A 243 21.67 -17.60 19.54
C LEU A 243 21.41 -18.96 20.19
N GLN A 244 22.41 -19.84 20.20
CA GLN A 244 22.32 -21.15 20.89
C GLN A 244 22.12 -20.99 22.40
N GLN A 245 22.87 -20.09 23.05
CA GLN A 245 22.74 -19.83 24.49
C GLN A 245 21.38 -19.22 24.85
N CYS A 246 20.88 -18.28 24.04
CA CYS A 246 19.53 -17.74 24.18
C CYS A 246 18.48 -18.87 24.04
N GLY A 247 18.67 -19.80 23.09
CA GLY A 247 17.87 -21.01 22.92
C GLY A 247 17.96 -22.00 24.09
N ALA A 248 19.09 -22.04 24.80
CA ALA A 248 19.26 -22.83 26.01
C ALA A 248 18.62 -22.18 27.26
N GLY A 249 18.19 -20.92 27.17
CA GLY A 249 17.50 -20.21 28.27
C GLY A 249 18.28 -19.04 28.87
N SER A 250 19.46 -18.70 28.33
CA SER A 250 20.24 -17.55 28.82
C SER A 250 19.61 -16.22 28.41
N ASP A 251 19.00 -15.52 29.36
CA ASP A 251 18.43 -14.19 29.15
C ASP A 251 19.48 -13.13 28.83
N ALA A 252 20.67 -13.24 29.42
CA ALA A 252 21.80 -12.37 29.14
C ALA A 252 22.21 -12.48 27.67
N ALA A 253 22.29 -13.70 27.13
CA ALA A 253 22.58 -13.93 25.72
C ALA A 253 21.47 -13.37 24.83
N CYS A 254 20.19 -13.58 25.16
CA CYS A 254 19.08 -12.99 24.40
C CYS A 254 19.14 -11.45 24.40
N THR A 255 19.48 -10.84 25.53
CA THR A 255 19.58 -9.38 25.67
C THR A 255 20.75 -8.83 24.87
N GLU A 256 21.91 -9.50 24.90
CA GLU A 256 23.10 -9.11 24.15
C GLU A 256 22.84 -9.15 22.64
N LEU A 257 22.20 -10.22 22.14
CA LEU A 257 21.77 -10.31 20.74
C LEU A 257 20.87 -9.14 20.34
N LEU A 258 19.85 -8.84 21.15
CA LEU A 258 18.91 -7.75 20.83
C LEU A 258 19.59 -6.37 20.90
N ARG A 259 20.63 -6.22 21.72
CA ARG A 259 21.44 -4.98 21.79
C ARG A 259 22.45 -4.86 20.65
N SER A 260 22.84 -5.95 20.01
CA SER A 260 23.72 -5.92 18.83
C SER A 260 22.98 -5.58 17.53
N LEU A 261 21.65 -5.46 17.58
CA LEU A 261 20.84 -5.02 16.44
C LEU A 261 21.20 -3.58 16.02
N PRO A 262 21.16 -3.27 14.71
CA PRO A 262 21.34 -1.91 14.23
C PRO A 262 20.36 -0.93 14.89
N PRO A 263 20.74 0.36 15.07
CA PRO A 263 19.85 1.38 15.59
C PRO A 263 18.51 1.40 14.84
N GLY A 264 17.41 1.30 15.57
CA GLY A 264 16.05 1.28 15.01
C GLY A 264 15.56 -0.07 14.48
N ALA A 265 16.38 -1.12 14.49
CA ALA A 265 15.95 -2.47 14.10
C ALA A 265 15.09 -3.15 15.16
N LEU A 266 15.22 -2.76 16.44
CA LEU A 266 14.34 -3.26 17.50
C LEU A 266 12.88 -2.90 17.18
N PRO A 267 11.98 -3.90 17.04
CA PRO A 267 10.61 -3.64 16.64
C PRO A 267 9.88 -2.94 17.78
N ARG A 268 9.19 -1.86 17.43
CA ARG A 268 8.33 -1.14 18.37
C ARG A 268 7.09 -1.99 18.69
N PRO A 269 6.55 -1.91 19.92
CA PRO A 269 5.37 -2.70 20.31
C PRO A 269 4.16 -2.53 19.40
N LEU A 270 3.96 -1.31 18.89
CA LEU A 270 2.87 -0.96 17.99
C LEU A 270 3.39 -0.31 16.70
N THR A 271 2.71 -0.58 15.58
CA THR A 271 3.19 -0.18 14.25
C THR A 271 2.85 1.27 13.90
N TYR A 272 3.12 1.67 12.66
CA TYR A 272 2.69 2.96 12.09
C TYR A 272 1.19 3.21 12.32
N ASP A 273 0.33 2.22 12.08
CA ASP A 273 -1.13 2.40 12.11
C ASP A 273 -1.63 2.85 13.48
N ALA A 274 -1.07 2.30 14.56
CA ALA A 274 -1.43 2.67 15.93
C ALA A 274 -1.08 4.12 16.24
N ARG A 275 0.12 4.54 15.83
CA ARG A 275 0.64 5.90 16.03
C ARG A 275 -0.07 6.91 15.12
N ALA A 276 -0.38 6.54 13.88
CA ALA A 276 -1.18 7.33 12.96
C ALA A 276 -2.61 7.54 13.50
N ALA A 277 -3.23 6.50 14.06
CA ALA A 277 -4.52 6.62 14.72
C ALA A 277 -4.48 7.58 15.91
N LEU A 278 -3.41 7.57 16.73
CA LEU A 278 -3.22 8.54 17.81
C LEU A 278 -3.09 9.98 17.28
N VAL A 279 -2.27 10.19 16.24
CA VAL A 279 -2.13 11.49 15.58
C VAL A 279 -3.48 11.98 15.08
N GLN A 280 -4.29 11.12 14.45
CA GLN A 280 -5.62 11.50 14.00
C GLN A 280 -6.55 11.92 15.14
N VAL A 281 -6.54 11.20 16.26
CA VAL A 281 -7.32 11.58 17.45
C VAL A 281 -6.87 12.96 17.94
N ALA A 282 -5.57 13.20 18.02
CA ALA A 282 -5.01 14.49 18.43
C ALA A 282 -5.43 15.63 17.49
N LEU A 283 -5.29 15.43 16.18
CA LEU A 283 -5.65 16.43 15.18
C LEU A 283 -7.14 16.73 15.18
N ARG A 284 -7.99 15.71 15.33
CA ARG A 284 -9.44 15.88 15.40
C ARG A 284 -9.86 16.65 16.66
N LEU A 285 -9.26 16.36 17.82
CA LEU A 285 -9.54 17.09 19.06
C LEU A 285 -9.09 18.55 18.98
N GLY A 286 -7.90 18.78 18.42
CA GLY A 286 -7.31 20.12 18.34
C GLY A 286 -7.90 21.03 17.25
N GLY A 287 -8.77 20.50 16.40
CA GLY A 287 -9.43 21.21 15.31
C GLY A 287 -8.47 21.67 14.20
N ARG A 288 -8.87 22.70 13.46
CA ARG A 288 -8.18 23.12 12.21
C ARG A 288 -6.73 23.57 12.42
N ALA A 289 -6.35 24.08 13.58
CA ALA A 289 -4.99 24.53 13.87
C ALA A 289 -4.11 23.45 14.54
N ALA A 290 -4.62 22.22 14.71
CA ALA A 290 -3.90 21.16 15.41
C ALA A 290 -2.62 20.73 14.68
N TYR A 291 -2.69 20.60 13.34
CA TYR A 291 -1.54 20.19 12.55
C TYR A 291 -0.44 21.26 12.60
N HIS A 292 -0.80 22.55 12.54
CA HIS A 292 0.12 23.66 12.81
C HIS A 292 0.91 23.45 14.09
N ARG A 293 0.20 23.31 15.22
CA ARG A 293 0.80 23.17 16.56
C ARG A 293 1.70 21.95 16.63
N LEU A 294 1.27 20.83 16.04
CA LEU A 294 2.05 19.59 16.00
C LEU A 294 3.44 19.80 15.36
N VAL A 295 3.52 20.58 14.27
CA VAL A 295 4.77 20.78 13.52
C VAL A 295 5.55 22.03 13.92
N ALA A 296 4.95 22.94 14.69
CA ALA A 296 5.55 24.23 15.07
C ALA A 296 6.65 24.11 16.14
N THR A 297 6.70 23.03 16.92
CA THR A 297 7.70 22.80 17.98
C THR A 297 8.65 21.62 17.67
N PRO A 298 9.50 21.73 16.63
CA PRO A 298 10.46 20.68 16.28
C PRO A 298 11.58 20.63 17.33
N GLY A 299 11.44 19.77 18.33
CA GLY A 299 12.41 19.60 19.41
C GLY A 299 11.80 19.20 20.74
N GLU A 300 10.50 19.45 20.90
CA GLU A 300 9.75 18.95 22.06
C GLU A 300 9.50 17.44 21.96
N PRO A 301 9.37 16.74 23.11
CA PRO A 301 8.97 15.35 23.14
C PRO A 301 7.66 15.13 22.38
N ILE A 302 7.57 14.01 21.64
CA ILE A 302 6.41 13.73 20.79
C ILE A 302 5.09 13.68 21.60
N ALA A 303 5.15 13.19 22.84
CA ALA A 303 4.00 13.18 23.74
C ALA A 303 3.44 14.58 23.99
N ASP A 304 4.32 15.54 24.25
CA ASP A 304 3.95 16.93 24.57
C ASP A 304 3.44 17.65 23.32
N ARG A 305 4.07 17.41 22.17
CA ARG A 305 3.61 17.92 20.88
C ARG A 305 2.20 17.45 20.52
N LEU A 306 1.90 16.17 20.73
CA LEU A 306 0.57 15.61 20.48
C LEU A 306 -0.47 16.14 21.47
N ALA A 307 -0.11 16.26 22.74
CA ALA A 307 -0.95 16.86 23.77
C ALA A 307 -1.28 18.34 23.45
N GLY A 308 -0.27 19.13 23.10
CA GLY A 308 -0.40 20.53 22.69
C GLY A 308 -1.18 20.69 21.39
N ALA A 309 -0.99 19.78 20.41
CA ALA A 309 -1.79 19.74 19.20
C ALA A 309 -3.26 19.46 19.52
N ALA A 310 -3.54 18.52 20.42
CA ALA A 310 -4.91 18.13 20.80
C ALA A 310 -5.59 19.13 21.76
N GLY A 311 -4.82 19.93 22.50
CA GLY A 311 -5.34 20.80 23.55
C GLY A 311 -5.78 20.07 24.82
N VAL A 312 -5.28 18.85 25.06
CA VAL A 312 -5.61 18.02 26.22
C VAL A 312 -4.34 17.38 26.80
N SER A 313 -4.42 16.82 28.01
CA SER A 313 -3.28 16.09 28.58
C SER A 313 -2.94 14.82 27.78
N GLY A 314 -1.67 14.41 27.80
CA GLY A 314 -1.21 13.20 27.13
C GLY A 314 -1.96 11.94 27.57
N ASP A 315 -2.25 11.81 28.87
CA ASP A 315 -2.99 10.66 29.40
C ASP A 315 -4.44 10.64 28.94
N SER A 316 -5.09 11.80 28.86
CA SER A 316 -6.45 11.91 28.31
C SER A 316 -6.49 11.56 26.83
N LEU A 317 -5.50 12.02 26.05
CA LEU A 317 -5.37 11.70 24.63
C LEU A 317 -5.19 10.20 24.42
N VAL A 318 -4.28 9.57 25.16
CA VAL A 318 -4.01 8.12 25.06
C VAL A 318 -5.20 7.29 25.53
N SER A 319 -5.89 7.72 26.60
CA SER A 319 -7.12 7.08 27.08
C SER A 319 -8.23 7.11 26.02
N LEU A 320 -8.45 8.25 25.38
CA LEU A 320 -9.42 8.38 24.29
C LEU A 320 -9.03 7.54 23.07
N TRP A 321 -7.76 7.58 22.65
CA TRP A 321 -7.29 6.72 21.58
C TRP A 321 -7.58 5.25 21.88
N ARG A 322 -7.23 4.78 23.09
CA ARG A 322 -7.47 3.40 23.50
C ARG A 322 -8.96 3.06 23.46
N SER A 323 -9.83 3.91 23.98
CA SER A 323 -11.27 3.64 23.97
C SER A 323 -11.83 3.52 22.55
N GLU A 324 -11.34 4.32 21.60
CA GLU A 324 -11.72 4.19 20.19
C GLU A 324 -11.21 2.89 19.54
N ILE A 325 -9.99 2.46 19.86
CA ILE A 325 -9.47 1.18 19.37
C ILE A 325 -10.30 0.01 19.90
N LEU A 326 -10.64 0.03 21.20
CA LEU A 326 -11.46 -1.03 21.81
C LEU A 326 -12.90 -1.06 21.28
N ALA A 327 -13.48 0.11 20.98
CA ALA A 327 -14.78 0.21 20.35
C ALA A 327 -14.79 -0.36 18.92
N ALA A 328 -13.64 -0.36 18.24
CA ALA A 328 -13.48 -0.91 16.89
C ALA A 328 -13.15 -2.41 16.86
N ARG A 329 -13.43 -3.15 17.96
CA ARG A 329 -13.22 -4.60 18.03
C ARG A 329 -13.85 -5.29 16.81
N PRO A 330 -13.11 -6.11 16.05
CA PRO A 330 -13.68 -6.87 14.95
C PRO A 330 -14.82 -7.76 15.44
N ALA A 331 -15.92 -7.80 14.67
CA ALA A 331 -16.95 -8.79 14.90
C ALA A 331 -16.32 -10.20 14.81
N PRO A 332 -16.59 -11.09 15.78
CA PRO A 332 -16.09 -12.45 15.69
C PRO A 332 -16.61 -13.10 14.41
N VAL A 333 -15.72 -13.73 13.65
CA VAL A 333 -16.12 -14.55 12.50
C VAL A 333 -16.90 -15.74 13.06
N THR A 334 -18.22 -15.66 13.01
CA THR A 334 -19.08 -16.80 13.33
C THR A 334 -19.01 -17.74 12.14
N LEU A 335 -18.29 -18.86 12.32
CA LEU A 335 -18.35 -19.92 11.33
C LEU A 335 -19.78 -20.49 11.37
N PRO A 336 -20.45 -20.64 10.21
CA PRO A 336 -21.71 -21.32 10.19
C PRO A 336 -21.52 -22.74 10.74
N PRO A 337 -22.52 -23.30 11.43
CA PRO A 337 -22.38 -24.59 12.12
C PRO A 337 -22.02 -25.76 11.18
N TRP A 338 -22.23 -25.61 9.87
CA TRP A 338 -21.84 -26.58 8.85
C TRP A 338 -20.38 -26.43 8.36
N GLY A 339 -19.69 -25.32 8.68
CA GLY A 339 -18.32 -25.05 8.24
C GLY A 339 -17.31 -26.14 8.61
N PRO A 340 -17.30 -26.66 9.85
CA PRO A 340 -16.45 -27.78 10.24
C PRO A 340 -16.75 -29.05 9.42
N TRP A 341 -18.03 -29.33 9.14
CA TRP A 341 -18.44 -30.49 8.33
C TRP A 341 -18.01 -30.37 6.87
N ALA A 342 -18.09 -29.17 6.29
CA ALA A 342 -17.58 -28.93 4.94
C ALA A 342 -16.05 -29.10 4.87
N ALA A 343 -15.32 -28.62 5.87
CA ALA A 343 -13.87 -28.81 5.94
C ALA A 343 -13.49 -30.30 6.06
N LEU A 344 -14.17 -31.05 6.94
CA LEU A 344 -13.98 -32.50 7.08
C LEU A 344 -14.34 -33.25 5.79
N GLY A 345 -15.43 -32.88 5.13
CA GLY A 345 -15.85 -33.45 3.85
C GLY A 345 -14.79 -33.26 2.77
N TRP A 346 -14.27 -32.04 2.60
CA TRP A 346 -13.19 -31.77 1.66
C TRP A 346 -11.89 -32.50 2.03
N THR A 347 -11.53 -32.55 3.31
CA THR A 347 -10.34 -33.28 3.77
C THR A 347 -10.44 -34.77 3.43
N ALA A 348 -11.62 -35.38 3.61
CA ALA A 348 -11.88 -36.77 3.23
C ALA A 348 -11.79 -36.97 1.71
N VAL A 349 -12.37 -36.06 0.91
CA VAL A 349 -12.27 -36.11 -0.56
C VAL A 349 -10.81 -36.04 -1.02
N PHE A 350 -10.02 -35.10 -0.48
CA PHE A 350 -8.61 -34.98 -0.82
C PHE A 350 -7.79 -36.20 -0.38
N ALA A 351 -8.07 -36.75 0.81
CA ALA A 351 -7.42 -37.97 1.29
C ALA A 351 -7.72 -39.16 0.36
N VAL A 352 -8.97 -39.33 -0.07
CA VAL A 352 -9.37 -40.38 -1.02
C VAL A 352 -8.70 -40.17 -2.38
N CYS A 353 -8.67 -38.94 -2.90
CA CYS A 353 -7.99 -38.63 -4.15
C CYS A 353 -6.48 -38.90 -4.08
N ALA A 354 -5.83 -38.58 -2.96
CA ALA A 354 -4.40 -38.87 -2.74
C ALA A 354 -4.12 -40.38 -2.66
N LEU A 355 -5.00 -41.15 -2.00
CA LEU A 355 -4.90 -42.61 -1.95
C LEU A 355 -5.19 -43.28 -3.30
N ARG A 356 -6.00 -42.65 -4.16
CA ARG A 356 -6.30 -43.16 -5.50
C ARG A 356 -5.20 -42.82 -6.51
N SER A 357 -4.51 -41.69 -6.35
CA SER A 357 -3.42 -41.28 -7.23
C SER A 357 -2.10 -42.02 -6.97
N SER A 358 -1.88 -42.52 -5.75
CA SER A 358 -0.70 -43.33 -5.40
C SER A 358 -0.70 -44.71 -6.08
N ARG A 359 -1.86 -45.22 -6.48
CA ARG A 359 -1.98 -46.48 -7.25
C ARG A 359 -1.40 -46.42 -8.66
N TRP A 360 -1.18 -45.24 -9.22
CA TRP A 360 -0.62 -45.05 -10.57
C TRP A 360 0.90 -44.82 -10.57
N ARG A 361 1.57 -44.86 -9.42
CA ARG A 361 3.03 -44.64 -9.29
C ARG A 361 3.81 -45.82 -8.74
N ALA A 362 3.16 -46.97 -8.53
CA ALA A 362 3.78 -48.19 -7.99
C ALA A 362 3.79 -49.36 -9.00
N SER A 363 3.79 -49.06 -10.29
CA SER A 363 3.85 -50.03 -11.39
C SER A 363 4.95 -49.67 -12.37
#